data_AF-A0AA36M1V0-F1
#
_entry.id   AF-A0AA36M1V0-F1
#
_cell.length_a   1.000
_cell.length_b   1.000
_cell.length_c   1.000
_cell.angle_alpha   90.00
_cell.angle_beta   90.00
_cell.angle_gamma   90.00
#
_symmetry.space_group_name_H-M   'P 1'
#
loop_
_entity.id
_entity.type
_entity.pdbx_description
1 polymer ?
#
loop_
_entity_poly.entity_id
_entity_poly.type
_entity_poly.pdbx_seq_one_letter_code
_entity_poly.pdbx_strand_id
1 'polypeptide(L)'
;MFLLPLILLVLPSVALSQVVPCVEGKEFLDTYGALYEHNVLRNHFATRNIKKGVYGNLPGTKNMFKLNYDCTLESLAKAVISTECTRNTRFDLKLLGYSTNFYSEVYIDKEDPKDDILKQFYEFAVDEWSMADSTSPPIGTDVVYKDESAESLANMIYYKTLAIGCAHRYCSNEKHIAVACVYGAVPELGQPLYFATVTGKKGCTANASCRKVVPGSATKCILGEADDPEGNNMNGLCSNEDVHFVEPSSTSPTSSTSPTSPTSPTSSTSPTTSTSPTSPTSPTSPTSPTSPTSPTSPTSPTAGENVMTDELRNSFLAVHNYRRSSLALGNVRNGAEGNTNCPMAQNMYQMVYDKSLETEAQNYANTCPAGDSDVSTRPNSGENTHILDSGTIPYMDACVAAMQAWWSEISVQHIDFSQPFSRVSAMPVAPTKFTQMAWAATYKVGCGMSRCNSNTQTVVVCRYSPRGNIDSQYIYKDCGDVGDSRCACASCWGQCSEGLCNAPSS
;
A
#
# COMPACT_ATOMS: atom_id res chain seq x y z
N MET A 1 -48.38 36.29 20.78
CA MET A 1 -46.97 36.35 21.27
C MET A 1 -46.10 35.65 20.23
N PHE A 2 -44.82 36.01 20.11
CA PHE A 2 -44.07 35.82 18.86
C PHE A 2 -43.73 34.37 18.49
N LEU A 3 -43.88 34.06 17.20
CA LEU A 3 -43.09 33.03 16.51
C LEU A 3 -41.67 33.60 16.27
N LEU A 4 -40.65 32.75 16.41
CA LEU A 4 -39.33 32.95 15.81
C LEU A 4 -39.04 31.78 14.85
N PRO A 5 -38.49 32.01 13.65
CA PRO A 5 -38.21 30.94 12.70
C PRO A 5 -36.91 30.21 13.04
N LEU A 6 -36.89 28.89 12.83
CA LEU A 6 -35.66 28.11 12.84
C LEU A 6 -34.88 28.39 11.55
N ILE A 7 -33.71 29.01 11.65
CA ILE A 7 -32.86 29.30 10.49
C ILE A 7 -32.23 27.99 10.01
N LEU A 8 -32.67 27.51 8.84
CA LEU A 8 -32.10 26.34 8.19
C LEU A 8 -30.76 26.70 7.55
N LEU A 9 -29.68 26.55 8.31
CA LEU A 9 -28.33 26.87 7.87
C LEU A 9 -27.79 25.74 6.97
N VAL A 10 -28.08 25.84 5.66
CA VAL A 10 -27.56 24.93 4.64
C VAL A 10 -26.07 25.19 4.46
N LEU A 11 -25.23 24.41 5.15
CA LEU A 11 -23.81 24.32 4.84
C LEU A 11 -23.62 23.52 3.54
N PRO A 12 -22.68 23.91 2.65
CA PRO A 12 -22.48 23.23 1.39
C PRO A 12 -21.88 21.84 1.59
N SER A 13 -22.34 20.88 0.80
CA SER A 13 -21.81 19.51 0.77
C SER A 13 -20.38 19.49 0.23
N VAL A 14 -19.37 19.50 1.11
CA VAL A 14 -17.99 19.15 0.75
C VAL A 14 -17.85 17.63 0.81
N ALA A 15 -18.42 16.96 -0.19
CA ALA A 15 -18.19 15.54 -0.42
C ALA A 15 -16.88 15.38 -1.20
N LEU A 16 -15.79 15.06 -0.49
CA LEU A 16 -14.53 14.59 -1.07
C LEU A 16 -13.81 13.69 -0.06
N SER A 17 -14.22 12.43 -0.01
CA SER A 17 -13.40 11.38 0.60
C SER A 17 -12.28 11.06 -0.39
N GLN A 18 -11.20 11.87 -0.38
CA GLN A 18 -10.01 11.55 -1.16
C GLN A 18 -9.45 10.21 -0.66
N VAL A 19 -9.29 9.26 -1.58
CA VAL A 19 -8.32 8.18 -1.41
C VAL A 19 -6.98 8.87 -1.21
N VAL A 20 -6.29 8.56 -0.11
CA VAL A 20 -4.94 9.10 0.13
C VAL A 20 -4.01 8.45 -0.91
N PRO A 21 -3.45 9.22 -1.88
CA PRO A 21 -2.46 8.68 -2.80
C PRO A 21 -1.15 8.39 -2.05
N CYS A 22 -0.10 7.90 -2.72
CA CYS A 22 1.23 7.86 -2.11
C CYS A 22 1.79 9.29 -1.95
N VAL A 23 1.30 10.02 -0.94
CA VAL A 23 1.54 11.43 -0.58
C VAL A 23 1.22 12.45 -1.69
N GLU A 24 0.17 13.24 -1.49
CA GLU A 24 -0.13 14.44 -2.28
C GLU A 24 1.09 15.38 -2.26
N GLY A 25 1.79 15.52 -3.40
CA GLY A 25 3.07 16.24 -3.46
C GLY A 25 4.04 15.79 -4.56
N LYS A 26 3.90 14.58 -5.12
CA LYS A 26 4.76 14.13 -6.24
C LYS A 26 4.09 13.20 -7.27
N GLU A 27 2.84 13.53 -7.65
CA GLU A 27 2.10 12.85 -8.72
C GLU A 27 2.70 13.10 -10.13
N PHE A 28 3.87 12.53 -10.44
CA PHE A 28 4.23 12.24 -11.84
C PHE A 28 5.38 11.22 -12.03
N LEU A 29 6.49 11.34 -11.29
CA LEU A 29 7.78 10.81 -11.76
C LEU A 29 8.36 9.63 -10.96
N ASP A 30 8.21 9.60 -9.63
CA ASP A 30 8.84 8.56 -8.80
C ASP A 30 8.16 7.19 -8.96
N THR A 31 6.83 7.19 -9.10
CA THR A 31 6.02 5.97 -9.26
C THR A 31 6.22 5.31 -10.62
N TYR A 32 6.39 6.12 -11.68
CA TYR A 32 6.49 5.60 -13.05
C TYR A 32 7.82 4.89 -13.30
N GLY A 33 8.95 5.46 -12.90
CA GLY A 33 10.28 4.93 -13.22
C GLY A 33 10.46 3.45 -12.86
N ALA A 34 10.38 3.12 -11.56
CA ALA A 34 10.57 1.75 -11.10
C ALA A 34 9.48 0.79 -11.63
N LEU A 35 8.20 1.19 -11.58
CA LEU A 35 7.08 0.34 -12.00
C LEU A 35 7.13 0.00 -13.49
N TYR A 36 7.45 0.99 -14.33
CA TYR A 36 7.56 0.85 -15.77
C TYR A 36 8.71 -0.10 -16.13
N GLU A 37 9.93 0.14 -15.64
CA GLU A 37 11.08 -0.70 -16.03
C GLU A 37 10.93 -2.16 -15.58
N HIS A 38 10.36 -2.41 -14.40
CA HIS A 38 10.00 -3.78 -13.98
C HIS A 38 8.95 -4.43 -14.91
N ASN A 39 7.96 -3.66 -15.36
CA ASN A 39 6.92 -4.15 -16.27
C ASN A 39 7.46 -4.36 -17.70
N VAL A 40 8.36 -3.50 -18.20
CA VAL A 40 9.10 -3.70 -19.46
C VAL A 40 9.95 -4.97 -19.38
N LEU A 41 10.69 -5.17 -18.29
CA LEU A 41 11.48 -6.37 -18.07
C LEU A 41 10.59 -7.62 -18.07
N ARG A 42 9.51 -7.63 -17.29
CA ARG A 42 8.55 -8.75 -17.22
C ARG A 42 7.87 -8.99 -18.56
N ASN A 43 7.55 -7.96 -19.34
CA ASN A 43 7.07 -8.10 -20.71
C ASN A 43 8.11 -8.80 -21.58
N HIS A 44 9.37 -8.33 -21.58
CA HIS A 44 10.44 -8.94 -22.36
C HIS A 44 10.64 -10.42 -22.05
N PHE A 45 10.56 -10.83 -20.78
CA PHE A 45 10.56 -12.25 -20.41
C PHE A 45 9.31 -13.00 -20.92
N ALA A 46 8.10 -12.44 -20.75
CA ALA A 46 6.87 -13.05 -21.24
C ALA A 46 6.82 -13.22 -22.78
N THR A 47 7.21 -12.19 -23.51
CA THR A 47 7.22 -12.13 -24.98
C THR A 47 8.48 -12.72 -25.61
N ARG A 48 9.45 -13.13 -24.79
CA ARG A 48 10.78 -13.65 -25.20
C ARG A 48 11.59 -12.62 -26.02
N ASN A 49 11.44 -11.33 -25.71
CA ASN A 49 12.19 -10.21 -26.28
C ASN A 49 13.44 -9.85 -25.44
N ILE A 50 14.12 -10.86 -24.90
CA ILE A 50 15.24 -10.71 -23.95
C ILE A 50 16.60 -10.53 -24.65
N LYS A 51 17.52 -9.80 -24.01
CA LYS A 51 18.93 -9.64 -24.38
C LYS A 51 19.64 -11.03 -24.41
N LYS A 52 19.62 -11.76 -25.54
CA LYS A 52 20.13 -13.16 -25.63
C LYS A 52 21.58 -13.38 -25.19
N GLY A 53 22.43 -12.36 -25.28
CA GLY A 53 23.83 -12.43 -24.80
C GLY A 53 23.95 -12.41 -23.27
N VAL A 54 22.89 -12.03 -22.56
CA VAL A 54 22.81 -11.99 -21.08
C VAL A 54 21.96 -13.17 -20.59
N TYR A 55 20.78 -13.37 -21.19
CA TYR A 55 19.77 -14.33 -20.73
C TYR A 55 19.73 -15.64 -21.53
N GLY A 56 20.70 -15.87 -22.42
CA GLY A 56 20.75 -17.07 -23.27
C GLY A 56 19.48 -17.26 -24.13
N ASN A 57 18.86 -18.43 -24.00
CA ASN A 57 17.71 -18.85 -24.81
C ASN A 57 16.44 -19.15 -24.00
N LEU A 58 16.25 -18.52 -22.84
CA LEU A 58 15.06 -18.73 -21.97
C LEU A 58 13.73 -18.72 -22.76
N PRO A 59 12.75 -19.56 -22.37
CA PRO A 59 11.43 -19.61 -22.99
C PRO A 59 10.57 -18.41 -22.60
N GLY A 60 9.52 -18.11 -23.37
CA GLY A 60 8.51 -17.13 -22.98
C GLY A 60 7.46 -17.72 -22.02
N THR A 61 6.51 -16.90 -21.58
CA THR A 61 5.41 -17.32 -20.69
C THR A 61 4.08 -16.65 -21.05
N LYS A 62 2.99 -17.33 -20.73
CA LYS A 62 1.59 -16.88 -20.84
C LYS A 62 1.01 -16.33 -19.54
N ASN A 63 1.80 -16.39 -18.48
CA ASN A 63 1.35 -16.38 -17.08
C ASN A 63 2.06 -15.31 -16.24
N MET A 64 2.78 -14.39 -16.88
CA MET A 64 3.44 -13.24 -16.23
C MET A 64 2.43 -12.11 -16.05
N PHE A 65 2.41 -11.47 -14.89
CA PHE A 65 1.52 -10.34 -14.59
C PHE A 65 2.25 -8.99 -14.68
N LYS A 66 1.53 -7.94 -15.12
CA LYS A 66 1.86 -6.55 -14.83
C LYS A 66 1.87 -6.39 -13.30
N LEU A 67 2.91 -5.76 -12.77
CA LEU A 67 2.97 -5.33 -11.38
C LEU A 67 2.15 -4.05 -11.23
N ASN A 68 1.39 -3.99 -10.14
CA ASN A 68 0.72 -2.78 -9.66
C ASN A 68 1.62 -2.11 -8.60
N TYR A 69 1.50 -0.80 -8.43
CA TYR A 69 2.22 -0.09 -7.36
C TYR A 69 1.46 -0.20 -6.03
N ASP A 70 2.17 -0.33 -4.91
CA ASP A 70 1.60 -0.48 -3.57
C ASP A 70 2.37 0.43 -2.58
N CYS A 71 1.71 1.49 -2.07
CA CYS A 71 2.32 2.42 -1.12
C CYS A 71 2.75 1.72 0.21
N THR A 72 2.17 0.55 0.54
CA THR A 72 2.57 -0.24 1.71
C THR A 72 3.94 -0.87 1.49
N LEU A 73 4.18 -1.42 0.29
CA LEU A 73 5.47 -1.98 -0.09
C LEU A 73 6.54 -0.88 -0.24
N GLU A 74 6.14 0.34 -0.63
CA GLU A 74 7.02 1.53 -0.58
C GLU A 74 7.46 1.86 0.86
N SER A 75 6.53 1.89 1.82
CA SER A 75 6.88 2.09 3.24
C SER A 75 7.80 0.99 3.78
N LEU A 76 7.67 -0.26 3.30
CA LEU A 76 8.63 -1.32 3.61
C LEU A 76 9.99 -1.08 2.92
N ALA A 77 10.01 -0.59 1.68
CA ALA A 77 11.25 -0.24 0.97
C ALA A 77 12.03 0.88 1.69
N LYS A 78 11.33 1.87 2.26
CA LYS A 78 11.93 2.94 3.10
C LYS A 78 12.66 2.40 4.33
N ALA A 79 12.21 1.27 4.89
CA ALA A 79 12.85 0.59 6.03
C ALA A 79 14.03 -0.32 5.63
N VAL A 80 14.10 -0.77 4.37
CA VAL A 80 15.26 -1.53 3.83
C VAL A 80 16.50 -0.65 3.68
N ILE A 81 16.34 0.68 3.59
CA ILE A 81 17.45 1.62 3.43
C ILE A 81 17.84 2.20 4.80
N SER A 82 19.12 2.07 5.18
CA SER A 82 19.66 2.64 6.43
C SER A 82 19.89 4.17 6.32
N THR A 83 20.23 4.82 7.43
CA THR A 83 20.58 6.26 7.45
C THR A 83 21.88 6.57 6.71
N GLU A 84 22.69 5.55 6.44
CA GLU A 84 23.99 5.57 5.78
C GLU A 84 23.91 5.07 4.32
N CYS A 85 22.69 4.90 3.78
CA CYS A 85 22.43 4.36 2.44
C CYS A 85 23.00 2.94 2.23
N THR A 86 23.03 2.13 3.30
CA THR A 86 23.33 0.69 3.22
C THR A 86 22.06 -0.14 3.39
N ARG A 87 22.09 -1.42 2.99
CA ARG A 87 20.96 -2.35 3.19
C ARG A 87 20.79 -2.64 4.68
N ASN A 88 19.61 -2.36 5.24
CA ASN A 88 19.26 -2.62 6.64
C ASN A 88 19.11 -4.13 6.90
N THR A 89 20.21 -4.79 7.27
CA THR A 89 20.24 -6.25 7.53
C THR A 89 19.54 -6.69 8.82
N ARG A 90 18.99 -5.77 9.61
CA ARG A 90 18.19 -6.11 10.80
C ARG A 90 16.74 -6.50 10.46
N PHE A 91 16.33 -6.29 9.20
CA PHE A 91 14.94 -6.45 8.78
C PHE A 91 14.84 -7.45 7.61
N ASP A 92 14.69 -8.74 7.93
CA ASP A 92 14.48 -9.78 6.93
C ASP A 92 13.00 -9.86 6.51
N LEU A 93 12.70 -9.21 5.38
CA LEU A 93 11.39 -9.22 4.75
C LEU A 93 10.97 -10.59 4.18
N LYS A 94 11.89 -11.54 3.97
CA LYS A 94 11.53 -12.90 3.53
C LYS A 94 10.67 -13.61 4.57
N LEU A 95 10.94 -13.38 5.86
CA LEU A 95 10.13 -13.86 6.99
C LEU A 95 8.71 -13.27 7.01
N LEU A 96 8.46 -12.17 6.29
CA LEU A 96 7.15 -11.53 6.12
C LEU A 96 6.40 -11.97 4.85
N GLY A 97 7.03 -12.79 4.00
CA GLY A 97 6.49 -13.19 2.70
C GLY A 97 6.76 -12.19 1.56
N TYR A 98 7.69 -11.25 1.76
CA TYR A 98 8.12 -10.27 0.75
C TYR A 98 9.59 -10.48 0.37
N SER A 99 9.96 -10.33 -0.90
CA SER A 99 11.38 -10.29 -1.29
C SER A 99 11.85 -8.86 -1.55
N THR A 100 13.17 -8.64 -1.65
CA THR A 100 13.75 -7.29 -1.68
C THR A 100 14.96 -7.17 -2.58
N ASN A 101 14.94 -6.16 -3.45
CA ASN A 101 16.12 -5.71 -4.17
C ASN A 101 16.63 -4.40 -3.55
N PHE A 102 17.94 -4.18 -3.63
CA PHE A 102 18.61 -3.01 -3.07
C PHE A 102 19.79 -2.64 -3.97
N TYR A 103 19.95 -1.35 -4.26
CA TYR A 103 21.01 -0.76 -5.04
C TYR A 103 21.54 0.46 -4.28
N SER A 104 22.84 0.74 -4.38
CA SER A 104 23.39 2.03 -3.91
C SER A 104 24.61 2.41 -4.72
N GLU A 105 24.72 3.70 -5.03
CA GLU A 105 25.81 4.27 -5.81
C GLU A 105 26.23 5.64 -5.22
N VAL A 106 27.46 6.04 -5.52
CA VAL A 106 28.05 7.31 -5.08
C VAL A 106 27.35 8.48 -5.80
N TYR A 107 26.77 9.40 -5.02
CA TYR A 107 26.15 10.63 -5.51
C TYR A 107 26.74 11.85 -4.78
N ILE A 108 27.48 12.69 -5.51
CA ILE A 108 28.45 13.66 -4.95
C ILE A 108 27.89 15.10 -4.86
N ASP A 109 26.74 15.37 -5.50
CA ASP A 109 26.04 16.64 -5.37
C ASP A 109 25.62 16.91 -3.91
N LYS A 110 25.18 18.14 -3.62
CA LYS A 110 24.81 18.57 -2.25
C LYS A 110 23.31 18.64 -2.01
N GLU A 111 22.52 18.59 -3.06
CA GLU A 111 21.06 18.73 -3.07
C GLU A 111 20.44 17.36 -3.39
N ASP A 112 19.18 17.14 -3.03
CA ASP A 112 18.46 15.93 -3.43
C ASP A 112 18.40 15.82 -4.98
N PRO A 113 18.52 14.60 -5.54
CA PRO A 113 18.48 14.41 -6.98
C PRO A 113 17.12 14.83 -7.55
N LYS A 114 17.15 15.58 -8.65
CA LYS A 114 15.96 15.95 -9.41
C LYS A 114 15.36 14.73 -10.09
N ASP A 115 14.08 14.79 -10.40
CA ASP A 115 13.27 13.68 -10.91
C ASP A 115 13.84 13.01 -12.16
N ASP A 116 14.50 13.76 -13.04
CA ASP A 116 15.20 13.27 -14.22
C ASP A 116 16.47 12.47 -13.89
N ILE A 117 17.18 12.85 -12.81
CA ILE A 117 18.34 12.12 -12.26
C ILE A 117 17.87 10.91 -11.46
N LEU A 118 16.82 11.06 -10.66
CA LEU A 118 16.22 9.98 -9.87
C LEU A 118 15.66 8.86 -10.76
N LYS A 119 15.05 9.19 -11.90
CA LYS A 119 14.63 8.18 -12.89
C LYS A 119 15.80 7.32 -13.38
N GLN A 120 16.96 7.94 -13.66
CA GLN A 120 18.16 7.22 -14.07
C GLN A 120 18.68 6.28 -12.97
N PHE A 121 18.59 6.67 -11.69
CA PHE A 121 18.95 5.76 -10.58
C PHE A 121 18.00 4.55 -10.46
N TYR A 122 16.70 4.70 -10.74
CA TYR A 122 15.80 3.55 -10.83
C TYR A 122 16.08 2.67 -12.07
N GLU A 123 16.43 3.26 -13.22
CA GLU A 123 16.87 2.52 -14.41
C GLU A 123 18.14 1.71 -14.13
N PHE A 124 19.17 2.32 -13.54
CA PHE A 124 20.43 1.63 -13.19
C PHE A 124 20.21 0.52 -12.16
N ALA A 125 19.38 0.75 -11.14
CA ALA A 125 19.02 -0.27 -10.17
C ALA A 125 18.35 -1.49 -10.86
N VAL A 126 17.38 -1.26 -11.76
CA VAL A 126 16.71 -2.37 -12.46
C VAL A 126 17.65 -3.08 -13.45
N ASP A 127 18.48 -2.35 -14.21
CA ASP A 127 19.43 -3.00 -15.15
C ASP A 127 20.50 -3.80 -14.36
N GLU A 128 21.01 -3.31 -13.22
CA GLU A 128 21.93 -4.02 -12.29
C GLU A 128 21.29 -5.28 -11.72
N TRP A 129 20.10 -5.17 -11.11
CA TRP A 129 19.36 -6.32 -10.59
C TRP A 129 18.99 -7.34 -11.67
N SER A 130 18.98 -6.93 -12.95
CA SER A 130 18.72 -7.81 -14.09
C SER A 130 19.98 -8.49 -14.65
N MET A 131 21.18 -8.02 -14.27
CA MET A 131 22.44 -8.55 -14.79
C MET A 131 22.73 -9.96 -14.28
N ALA A 132 22.45 -10.93 -15.14
CA ALA A 132 23.13 -12.21 -15.12
C ALA A 132 24.63 -12.04 -15.45
N ASP A 133 25.52 -12.78 -14.78
CA ASP A 133 26.89 -12.94 -15.28
C ASP A 133 26.84 -13.56 -16.68
N SER A 134 27.33 -12.80 -17.66
CA SER A 134 27.37 -13.19 -19.07
C SER A 134 28.15 -14.48 -19.36
N THR A 135 29.01 -14.93 -18.43
CA THR A 135 29.76 -16.19 -18.53
C THR A 135 28.95 -17.42 -18.10
N SER A 136 27.93 -17.23 -17.25
CA SER A 136 27.05 -18.30 -16.76
C SER A 136 25.69 -17.74 -16.33
N PRO A 137 24.66 -17.73 -17.20
CA PRO A 137 23.35 -17.21 -16.83
C PRO A 137 22.74 -18.02 -15.67
N PRO A 138 22.33 -17.38 -14.56
CA PRO A 138 21.99 -18.06 -13.30
C PRO A 138 20.60 -18.73 -13.32
N ILE A 139 19.89 -18.67 -14.46
CA ILE A 139 18.57 -19.29 -14.67
C ILE A 139 18.65 -20.15 -15.93
N GLY A 140 18.35 -21.45 -15.77
CA GLY A 140 18.31 -22.42 -16.87
C GLY A 140 17.05 -22.31 -17.74
N THR A 141 17.01 -23.00 -18.87
CA THR A 141 15.83 -23.04 -19.77
C THR A 141 14.61 -23.75 -19.19
N ASP A 142 14.75 -24.41 -18.04
CA ASP A 142 13.67 -24.91 -17.18
C ASP A 142 13.06 -23.82 -16.27
N VAL A 143 13.69 -22.65 -16.18
CA VAL A 143 13.23 -21.45 -15.47
C VAL A 143 13.00 -21.68 -13.97
N VAL A 144 13.79 -22.57 -13.38
CA VAL A 144 13.79 -22.83 -11.93
C VAL A 144 14.81 -21.93 -11.23
N TYR A 145 14.42 -21.35 -10.09
CA TYR A 145 15.32 -20.63 -9.20
C TYR A 145 16.19 -21.63 -8.44
N LYS A 146 17.48 -21.74 -8.78
CA LYS A 146 18.38 -22.79 -8.26
C LYS A 146 19.50 -22.28 -7.35
N ASP A 147 19.79 -20.99 -7.41
CA ASP A 147 21.00 -20.39 -6.87
C ASP A 147 20.67 -18.96 -6.41
N GLU A 148 21.11 -18.58 -5.21
CA GLU A 148 20.81 -17.27 -4.62
C GLU A 148 21.49 -16.10 -5.37
N SER A 149 22.53 -16.37 -6.18
CA SER A 149 23.08 -15.38 -7.12
C SER A 149 22.05 -14.90 -8.16
N ALA A 150 20.95 -15.64 -8.37
CA ALA A 150 19.85 -15.22 -9.22
C ALA A 150 18.81 -14.32 -8.51
N GLU A 151 18.92 -14.06 -7.19
CA GLU A 151 17.84 -13.51 -6.37
C GLU A 151 17.27 -12.20 -6.92
N SER A 152 18.13 -11.22 -7.25
CA SER A 152 17.69 -9.91 -7.72
C SER A 152 16.82 -10.01 -8.98
N LEU A 153 17.22 -10.85 -9.93
CA LEU A 153 16.46 -11.12 -11.15
C LEU A 153 15.21 -11.97 -10.87
N ALA A 154 15.32 -12.98 -10.01
CA ALA A 154 14.24 -13.86 -9.60
C ALA A 154 13.07 -13.09 -8.98
N ASN A 155 13.36 -12.15 -8.08
CA ASN A 155 12.38 -11.27 -7.44
C ASN A 155 11.55 -10.49 -8.48
N MET A 156 12.21 -9.93 -9.49
CA MET A 156 11.56 -9.14 -10.54
C MET A 156 10.72 -9.99 -11.50
N ILE A 157 11.18 -11.19 -11.88
CA ILE A 157 10.50 -12.03 -12.90
C ILE A 157 9.59 -13.12 -12.31
N TYR A 158 9.39 -13.16 -10.99
CA TYR A 158 8.53 -14.17 -10.36
C TYR A 158 7.05 -13.97 -10.71
N TYR A 159 6.42 -15.01 -11.26
CA TYR A 159 5.06 -14.95 -11.79
C TYR A 159 3.97 -14.71 -10.73
N LYS A 160 4.22 -15.07 -9.47
CA LYS A 160 3.27 -14.85 -8.35
C LYS A 160 3.29 -13.40 -7.83
N THR A 161 4.33 -12.62 -8.14
CA THR A 161 4.40 -11.21 -7.73
C THR A 161 3.40 -10.40 -8.55
N LEU A 162 2.45 -9.76 -7.87
CA LEU A 162 1.40 -8.89 -8.46
C LEU A 162 1.56 -7.41 -8.07
N ALA A 163 2.36 -7.12 -7.05
CA ALA A 163 2.54 -5.79 -6.48
C ALA A 163 4.02 -5.52 -6.16
N ILE A 164 4.41 -4.26 -6.29
CA ILE A 164 5.74 -3.73 -5.96
C ILE A 164 5.57 -2.35 -5.30
N GLY A 165 6.48 -2.00 -4.40
CA GLY A 165 6.67 -0.62 -3.97
C GLY A 165 8.16 -0.36 -3.80
N CYS A 166 8.60 0.84 -4.18
CA CYS A 166 10.01 1.18 -4.25
C CYS A 166 10.27 2.53 -3.59
N ALA A 167 11.44 2.68 -2.98
CA ALA A 167 11.84 3.90 -2.32
C ALA A 167 13.31 4.20 -2.60
N HIS A 168 13.68 5.45 -2.38
CA HIS A 168 15.06 5.90 -2.40
C HIS A 168 15.38 6.69 -1.12
N ARG A 169 16.67 6.86 -0.84
CA ARG A 169 17.19 7.86 0.09
C ARG A 169 18.49 8.42 -0.45
N TYR A 170 18.66 9.72 -0.36
CA TYR A 170 19.96 10.37 -0.50
C TYR A 170 20.59 10.55 0.89
N CYS A 171 21.85 10.17 1.02
CA CYS A 171 22.62 10.23 2.28
C CYS A 171 23.82 11.16 2.09
N SER A 172 23.58 12.45 2.30
CA SER A 172 24.53 13.55 2.02
C SER A 172 25.85 13.49 2.77
N ASN A 173 25.88 12.88 3.96
CA ASN A 173 27.12 12.63 4.71
C ASN A 173 28.03 11.62 4.01
N GLU A 174 27.45 10.51 3.54
CA GLU A 174 28.16 9.42 2.87
C GLU A 174 28.39 9.71 1.38
N LYS A 175 27.65 10.67 0.80
CA LYS A 175 27.59 10.96 -0.64
C LYS A 175 27.15 9.75 -1.45
N HIS A 176 26.06 9.14 -1.00
CA HIS A 176 25.43 7.99 -1.64
C HIS A 176 23.95 8.27 -1.88
N ILE A 177 23.41 7.70 -2.95
CA ILE A 177 21.99 7.38 -3.04
C ILE A 177 21.83 5.86 -2.84
N ALA A 178 20.73 5.47 -2.21
CA ALA A 178 20.27 4.09 -2.20
C ALA A 178 18.84 4.00 -2.73
N VAL A 179 18.54 2.89 -3.40
CA VAL A 179 17.24 2.52 -3.95
C VAL A 179 16.90 1.12 -3.44
N ALA A 180 15.67 0.92 -2.98
CA ALA A 180 15.14 -0.38 -2.60
C ALA A 180 13.78 -0.62 -3.25
N CYS A 181 13.50 -1.87 -3.61
CA CYS A 181 12.17 -2.32 -4.05
C CYS A 181 11.76 -3.55 -3.24
N VAL A 182 10.51 -3.56 -2.79
CA VAL A 182 9.90 -4.67 -2.05
C VAL A 182 8.80 -5.28 -2.92
N TYR A 183 8.81 -6.60 -3.04
CA TYR A 183 7.93 -7.36 -3.91
C TYR A 183 6.89 -8.14 -3.09
N GLY A 184 5.64 -8.14 -3.54
CA GLY A 184 4.51 -8.78 -2.85
C GLY A 184 4.54 -10.31 -2.70
N ALA A 185 5.63 -10.98 -3.08
CA ALA A 185 5.82 -12.42 -2.95
C ALA A 185 7.32 -12.81 -2.97
N VAL A 186 7.68 -13.95 -2.37
CA VAL A 186 9.06 -14.50 -2.35
C VAL A 186 9.22 -15.64 -3.36
N PRO A 187 10.24 -15.63 -4.24
CA PRO A 187 10.63 -16.80 -5.03
C PRO A 187 11.35 -17.83 -4.14
N GLU A 188 10.95 -19.10 -4.26
CA GLU A 188 11.46 -20.20 -3.45
C GLU A 188 12.52 -21.01 -4.22
N LEU A 189 13.63 -21.40 -3.58
CA LEU A 189 14.64 -22.24 -4.21
C LEU A 189 14.04 -23.60 -4.61
N GLY A 190 14.36 -24.05 -5.83
CA GLY A 190 13.79 -25.25 -6.46
C GLY A 190 12.46 -25.02 -7.18
N GLN A 191 11.81 -23.86 -7.06
CA GLN A 191 10.53 -23.56 -7.73
C GLN A 191 10.70 -22.83 -9.08
N PRO A 192 9.73 -22.96 -10.01
CA PRO A 192 9.73 -22.24 -11.27
C PRO A 192 9.38 -20.75 -11.08
N LEU A 193 10.22 -19.87 -11.64
CA LEU A 193 9.99 -18.42 -11.63
C LEU A 193 8.88 -18.00 -12.58
N TYR A 194 8.63 -18.77 -13.65
CA TYR A 194 7.39 -18.72 -14.44
C TYR A 194 7.20 -20.01 -15.25
N PHE A 195 5.97 -20.24 -15.72
CA PHE A 195 5.63 -21.40 -16.54
C PHE A 195 6.07 -21.22 -18.00
N ALA A 196 7.16 -21.91 -18.38
CA ALA A 196 7.72 -21.92 -19.72
C ALA A 196 6.73 -22.38 -20.82
N THR A 197 6.70 -21.70 -21.97
CA THR A 197 5.89 -22.09 -23.14
C THR A 197 6.73 -22.78 -24.23
N VAL A 198 6.39 -24.04 -24.52
CA VAL A 198 7.16 -24.89 -25.45
C VAL A 198 6.99 -24.49 -26.92
N THR A 199 5.83 -23.92 -27.30
CA THR A 199 5.39 -23.81 -28.70
C THR A 199 5.54 -22.40 -29.30
N GLY A 200 6.56 -21.64 -28.88
CA GLY A 200 6.88 -20.32 -29.46
C GLY A 200 5.83 -19.21 -29.31
N LYS A 201 4.74 -19.44 -28.55
CA LYS A 201 3.70 -18.44 -28.29
C LYS A 201 4.18 -17.48 -27.20
N LYS A 202 4.39 -16.24 -27.62
CA LYS A 202 4.87 -15.09 -26.83
C LYS A 202 3.72 -14.48 -26.03
N GLY A 203 3.93 -14.23 -24.74
CA GLY A 203 2.94 -13.58 -23.87
C GLY A 203 1.64 -14.36 -23.67
N CYS A 204 0.76 -13.82 -22.83
CA CYS A 204 -0.65 -14.17 -22.84
C CYS A 204 -1.28 -13.83 -24.21
N THR A 205 -2.38 -14.49 -24.55
CA THR A 205 -3.07 -14.30 -25.84
C THR A 205 -4.61 -14.34 -25.70
N ALA A 206 -5.09 -14.46 -24.46
CA ALA A 206 -6.49 -14.44 -24.04
C ALA A 206 -6.54 -14.56 -22.51
N ASN A 207 -7.52 -13.90 -21.87
CA ASN A 207 -7.73 -13.85 -20.41
C ASN A 207 -7.82 -15.25 -19.75
N ALA A 208 -8.25 -16.27 -20.51
CA ALA A 208 -8.29 -17.67 -20.08
C ALA A 208 -6.90 -18.31 -19.86
N SER A 209 -5.80 -17.63 -20.21
CA SER A 209 -4.44 -18.02 -19.80
C SER A 209 -4.17 -17.55 -18.36
N CYS A 210 -4.44 -16.27 -18.09
CA CYS A 210 -4.20 -15.59 -16.82
C CYS A 210 -5.01 -16.19 -15.67
N ARG A 211 -6.29 -16.53 -15.91
CA ARG A 211 -7.19 -17.15 -14.92
C ARG A 211 -6.77 -18.54 -14.42
N LYS A 212 -5.73 -19.16 -15.03
CA LYS A 212 -5.14 -20.42 -14.54
C LYS A 212 -4.08 -20.22 -13.45
N VAL A 213 -3.62 -18.98 -13.28
CA VAL A 213 -2.54 -18.61 -12.36
C VAL A 213 -3.12 -18.10 -11.03
N VAL A 214 -4.17 -17.27 -11.12
CA VAL A 214 -4.95 -16.79 -9.98
C VAL A 214 -6.41 -17.20 -10.21
N PRO A 215 -6.82 -18.40 -9.75
CA PRO A 215 -8.22 -18.86 -9.84
C PRO A 215 -9.18 -17.89 -9.14
N GLY A 216 -10.39 -17.72 -9.66
CA GLY A 216 -11.41 -16.81 -9.10
C GLY A 216 -11.20 -15.32 -9.41
N SER A 217 -9.99 -14.87 -9.76
CA SER A 217 -9.72 -13.46 -10.05
C SER A 217 -10.16 -13.01 -11.45
N ALA A 218 -10.57 -11.75 -11.56
CA ALA A 218 -10.99 -11.08 -12.79
C ALA A 218 -9.79 -10.72 -13.70
N THR A 219 -8.89 -11.67 -13.97
CA THR A 219 -7.65 -11.37 -14.68
C THR A 219 -7.87 -11.20 -16.18
N LYS A 220 -7.28 -10.15 -16.73
CA LYS A 220 -7.26 -9.76 -18.15
C LYS A 220 -5.92 -10.12 -18.81
N CYS A 221 -5.89 -10.16 -20.13
CA CYS A 221 -4.65 -10.21 -20.91
C CYS A 221 -4.54 -8.91 -21.73
N ILE A 222 -3.40 -8.23 -21.67
CA ILE A 222 -3.16 -6.98 -22.40
C ILE A 222 -2.90 -7.32 -23.88
N LEU A 223 -3.76 -6.84 -24.78
CA LEU A 223 -3.74 -7.17 -26.22
C LEU A 223 -3.69 -5.94 -27.16
N GLY A 224 -3.80 -4.72 -26.63
CA GLY A 224 -3.55 -3.48 -27.35
C GLY A 224 -3.66 -2.24 -26.45
N GLU A 225 -3.60 -1.05 -27.05
CA GLU A 225 -3.71 0.26 -26.37
C GLU A 225 -5.01 0.40 -25.54
N ALA A 226 -6.10 -0.27 -25.93
CA ALA A 226 -7.35 -0.31 -25.17
C ALA A 226 -7.26 -1.11 -23.84
N ASP A 227 -6.16 -1.85 -23.65
CA ASP A 227 -5.84 -2.60 -22.43
C ASP A 227 -4.60 -2.03 -21.71
N ASP A 228 -4.00 -0.97 -22.26
CA ASP A 228 -2.80 -0.29 -21.79
C ASP A 228 -2.92 1.21 -22.15
N PRO A 229 -3.82 1.95 -21.46
CA PRO A 229 -4.15 3.34 -21.80
C PRO A 229 -3.00 4.32 -21.54
N GLU A 230 -1.97 3.85 -20.85
CA GLU A 230 -0.71 4.56 -20.60
C GLU A 230 0.21 4.55 -21.84
N GLY A 231 -0.08 3.70 -22.83
CA GLY A 231 0.70 3.57 -24.08
C GLY A 231 2.01 2.79 -23.93
N ASN A 232 2.19 2.07 -22.81
CA ASN A 232 3.46 1.46 -22.40
C ASN A 232 3.85 0.19 -23.19
N ASN A 233 2.98 -0.27 -24.11
CA ASN A 233 3.14 -1.47 -24.95
C ASN A 233 3.35 -2.77 -24.13
N MET A 234 2.62 -2.92 -23.03
CA MET A 234 2.66 -4.07 -22.11
C MET A 234 2.00 -5.35 -22.67
N ASN A 235 1.82 -5.41 -23.99
CA ASN A 235 1.16 -6.47 -24.74
C ASN A 235 1.71 -7.87 -24.42
N GLY A 236 0.83 -8.78 -24.02
CA GLY A 236 1.18 -10.14 -23.62
C GLY A 236 1.48 -10.33 -22.13
N LEU A 237 1.35 -9.29 -21.30
CA LEU A 237 1.22 -9.45 -19.84
C LEU A 237 -0.24 -9.70 -19.43
N CYS A 238 -0.41 -10.49 -18.37
CA CYS A 238 -1.67 -10.57 -17.63
C CYS A 238 -1.85 -9.34 -16.74
N SER A 239 -3.08 -8.91 -16.53
CA SER A 239 -3.42 -7.81 -15.61
C SER A 239 -4.56 -8.22 -14.68
N ASN A 240 -4.65 -7.55 -13.54
CA ASN A 240 -5.72 -7.62 -12.55
C ASN A 240 -6.40 -6.25 -12.33
N GLU A 241 -6.16 -5.29 -13.23
CA GLU A 241 -6.64 -3.89 -13.14
C GLU A 241 -8.15 -3.73 -13.40
N ASP A 242 -8.84 -4.78 -13.90
CA ASP A 242 -10.32 -4.84 -14.06
C ASP A 242 -11.10 -4.78 -12.70
N VAL A 243 -10.45 -4.41 -11.60
CA VAL A 243 -11.05 -4.16 -10.27
C VAL A 243 -10.95 -2.67 -9.88
N HIS A 244 -10.96 -1.74 -10.85
CA HIS A 244 -11.47 -0.39 -10.61
C HIS A 244 -11.98 0.34 -11.88
N PHE A 245 -13.01 1.17 -11.67
CA PHE A 245 -13.57 2.19 -12.57
C PHE A 245 -13.86 1.85 -14.05
N VAL A 246 -15.05 1.28 -14.28
CA VAL A 246 -15.91 1.76 -15.38
C VAL A 246 -16.79 2.87 -14.84
N GLU A 247 -16.67 4.10 -15.36
CA GLU A 247 -17.66 5.15 -15.07
C GLU A 247 -19.04 4.72 -15.60
N PRO A 248 -20.13 4.85 -14.82
CA PRO A 248 -21.48 4.59 -15.30
C PRO A 248 -21.94 5.73 -16.24
N SER A 249 -21.57 5.61 -17.52
CA SER A 249 -22.04 6.53 -18.57
C SER A 249 -23.58 6.67 -18.53
N SER A 250 -24.05 7.90 -18.38
CA SER A 250 -25.43 8.22 -17.96
C SER A 250 -26.45 8.09 -19.10
N THR A 251 -26.68 6.85 -19.53
CA THR A 251 -27.63 6.47 -20.59
C THR A 251 -29.08 6.46 -20.08
N SER A 252 -29.64 7.65 -19.84
CA SER A 252 -31.08 7.82 -19.60
C SER A 252 -31.91 7.46 -20.85
N PRO A 253 -33.11 6.86 -20.69
CA PRO A 253 -33.89 6.31 -21.80
C PRO A 253 -34.64 7.36 -22.65
N THR A 254 -35.06 6.95 -23.85
CA THR A 254 -35.65 7.80 -24.89
C THR A 254 -37.19 7.87 -24.87
N SER A 255 -37.74 9.07 -24.65
CA SER A 255 -39.11 9.49 -25.07
C SER A 255 -39.33 10.99 -24.80
N SER A 256 -40.04 11.80 -25.60
CA SER A 256 -40.49 11.67 -27.00
C SER A 256 -41.09 13.00 -27.51
N THR A 257 -40.76 13.41 -28.74
CA THR A 257 -41.44 14.42 -29.61
C THR A 257 -41.54 15.91 -29.18
N SER A 258 -41.14 16.77 -30.12
CA SER A 258 -41.21 18.26 -30.18
C SER A 258 -42.63 18.78 -30.57
N PRO A 259 -42.92 20.08 -30.85
CA PRO A 259 -42.08 21.27 -31.18
C PRO A 259 -42.39 22.51 -30.26
N THR A 260 -42.07 23.81 -30.50
CA THR A 260 -41.63 24.58 -31.70
C THR A 260 -40.86 25.86 -31.30
N SER A 261 -40.15 26.48 -32.27
CA SER A 261 -39.59 27.86 -32.26
C SER A 261 -40.64 28.89 -32.79
N PRO A 262 -40.40 30.23 -32.98
CA PRO A 262 -39.14 31.00 -32.90
C PRO A 262 -39.20 32.46 -32.34
N THR A 263 -38.09 33.21 -32.55
CA THR A 263 -37.93 34.70 -32.70
C THR A 263 -37.73 35.63 -31.49
N SER A 264 -36.63 36.40 -31.54
CA SER A 264 -36.37 37.70 -30.87
C SER A 264 -36.93 38.87 -31.71
N PRO A 265 -37.00 40.16 -31.25
CA PRO A 265 -35.80 41.04 -31.20
C PRO A 265 -35.84 42.27 -30.21
N THR A 266 -34.79 43.12 -30.23
CA THR A 266 -34.72 44.58 -29.85
C THR A 266 -35.09 45.02 -28.40
N SER A 267 -34.20 45.60 -27.57
CA SER A 267 -33.59 46.96 -27.55
C SER A 267 -34.57 48.12 -27.19
N SER A 268 -34.27 49.15 -26.38
CA SER A 268 -33.04 49.59 -25.64
C SER A 268 -33.44 50.22 -24.26
N THR A 269 -32.85 51.22 -23.56
CA THR A 269 -31.86 52.30 -23.83
C THR A 269 -31.28 52.87 -22.51
N SER A 270 -30.10 53.52 -22.56
CA SER A 270 -29.47 54.36 -21.51
C SER A 270 -30.00 55.83 -21.57
N PRO A 271 -29.45 56.87 -20.88
CA PRO A 271 -28.34 56.99 -19.89
C PRO A 271 -28.85 57.54 -18.52
N THR A 272 -28.14 58.14 -17.55
CA THR A 272 -26.79 58.77 -17.35
C THR A 272 -26.17 58.28 -16.00
N THR A 273 -25.07 58.77 -15.39
CA THR A 273 -24.22 59.99 -15.54
C THR A 273 -22.73 59.69 -15.25
N SER A 274 -21.98 60.56 -14.57
CA SER A 274 -20.51 60.50 -14.37
C SER A 274 -20.05 60.93 -12.96
N THR A 275 -18.85 60.49 -12.54
CA THR A 275 -17.93 61.25 -11.68
C THR A 275 -16.49 60.77 -11.91
N SER A 276 -15.47 61.58 -11.57
CA SER A 276 -14.06 61.42 -11.99
C SER A 276 -13.13 60.89 -10.88
N PRO A 277 -11.89 60.45 -11.22
CA PRO A 277 -11.07 59.57 -10.37
C PRO A 277 -10.16 60.28 -9.36
N THR A 278 -9.44 59.49 -8.56
CA THR A 278 -8.35 59.92 -7.66
C THR A 278 -7.06 59.15 -7.98
N SER A 279 -5.90 59.78 -7.78
CA SER A 279 -4.59 59.30 -8.26
C SER A 279 -4.00 58.10 -7.50
N PRO A 280 -3.14 57.27 -8.14
CA PRO A 280 -2.42 56.18 -7.49
C PRO A 280 -1.24 56.68 -6.62
N THR A 281 -0.75 55.84 -5.72
CA THR A 281 0.44 56.08 -4.88
C THR A 281 1.58 55.11 -5.25
N SER A 282 2.83 55.57 -5.15
CA SER A 282 4.02 54.81 -5.56
C SER A 282 4.36 53.62 -4.65
N PRO A 283 4.97 52.54 -5.17
CA PRO A 283 5.39 51.38 -4.36
C PRO A 283 6.65 51.67 -3.53
N THR A 284 6.87 50.85 -2.49
CA THR A 284 8.07 50.89 -1.62
C THR A 284 9.02 49.74 -1.95
N SER A 285 10.33 49.98 -1.85
CA SER A 285 11.39 49.01 -2.19
C SER A 285 11.47 47.83 -1.19
N PRO A 286 11.84 46.61 -1.63
CA PRO A 286 12.02 45.45 -0.76
C PRO A 286 13.31 45.54 0.08
N THR A 287 13.34 44.82 1.21
CA THR A 287 14.50 44.68 2.10
C THR A 287 15.24 43.37 1.83
N SER A 288 16.57 43.37 1.94
CA SER A 288 17.40 42.18 1.70
C SER A 288 17.22 41.09 2.76
N PRO A 289 17.27 39.79 2.40
CA PRO A 289 17.16 38.69 3.36
C PRO A 289 18.43 38.51 4.20
N THR A 290 18.27 37.97 5.41
CA THR A 290 19.36 37.61 6.33
C THR A 290 19.82 36.17 6.08
N SER A 291 21.12 35.89 6.20
CA SER A 291 21.68 34.54 6.02
C SER A 291 21.17 33.52 7.06
N PRO A 292 20.93 32.26 6.68
CA PRO A 292 20.49 31.22 7.62
C PRO A 292 21.61 30.81 8.59
N THR A 293 21.21 30.34 9.78
CA THR A 293 22.13 29.80 10.80
C THR A 293 22.26 28.28 10.63
N SER A 294 23.44 27.72 10.90
CA SER A 294 23.70 26.28 10.77
C SER A 294 22.82 25.44 11.71
N PRO A 295 22.38 24.23 11.29
CA PRO A 295 21.58 23.35 12.13
C PRO A 295 22.38 22.81 13.33
N THR A 296 21.70 22.59 14.45
CA THR A 296 22.26 21.94 15.64
C THR A 296 22.02 20.44 15.59
N SER A 297 22.95 19.63 16.11
CA SER A 297 22.83 18.17 16.14
C SER A 297 21.55 17.70 16.88
N PRO A 298 20.92 16.58 16.45
CA PRO A 298 19.67 16.12 17.05
C PRO A 298 19.87 15.71 18.51
N THR A 299 19.04 16.28 19.40
CA THR A 299 18.93 15.83 20.79
C THR A 299 18.08 14.56 20.84
N SER A 300 18.42 13.60 21.69
CA SER A 300 17.63 12.38 21.85
C SER A 300 16.29 12.70 22.54
N PRO A 301 15.15 12.21 22.02
CA PRO A 301 13.84 12.58 22.53
C PRO A 301 13.63 12.08 23.97
N THR A 302 13.13 12.96 24.83
CA THR A 302 12.83 12.63 26.23
C THR A 302 11.39 12.12 26.36
N ALA A 303 11.14 11.23 27.32
CA ALA A 303 9.81 10.68 27.57
C ALA A 303 8.77 11.79 27.80
N GLY A 304 7.88 11.98 26.83
CA GLY A 304 6.88 13.07 26.81
C GLY A 304 6.71 13.75 25.45
N GLU A 305 7.68 13.66 24.54
CA GLU A 305 7.51 14.16 23.17
C GLU A 305 6.57 13.27 22.34
N ASN A 306 5.78 13.87 21.44
CA ASN A 306 4.92 13.11 20.53
C ASN A 306 5.76 12.52 19.39
N VAL A 307 6.12 11.24 19.54
CA VAL A 307 6.93 10.50 18.56
C VAL A 307 6.15 10.12 17.29
N MET A 308 4.83 10.27 17.27
CA MET A 308 4.00 9.92 16.12
C MET A 308 4.09 11.01 15.04
N THR A 309 4.87 10.72 13.99
CA THR A 309 4.86 11.46 12.71
C THR A 309 3.66 11.04 11.86
N ASP A 310 3.23 11.86 10.90
CA ASP A 310 2.17 11.43 9.98
C ASP A 310 2.63 10.27 9.07
N GLU A 311 3.94 10.09 8.84
CA GLU A 311 4.51 8.88 8.22
C GLU A 311 4.20 7.60 9.03
N LEU A 312 4.37 7.64 10.36
CA LEU A 312 4.02 6.55 11.26
C LEU A 312 2.51 6.29 11.25
N ARG A 313 1.68 7.35 11.34
CA ARG A 313 0.20 7.24 11.29
C ARG A 313 -0.27 6.59 10.00
N ASN A 314 0.25 7.05 8.86
CA ASN A 314 -0.07 6.52 7.54
C ASN A 314 0.39 5.06 7.40
N SER A 315 1.57 4.72 7.93
CA SER A 315 2.10 3.35 7.88
C SER A 315 1.27 2.37 8.72
N PHE A 316 0.85 2.77 9.93
CA PHE A 316 -0.11 1.98 10.71
C PHE A 316 -1.43 1.81 9.95
N LEU A 317 -2.00 2.89 9.40
CA LEU A 317 -3.29 2.84 8.69
C LEU A 317 -3.23 1.95 7.44
N ALA A 318 -2.21 2.14 6.60
CA ALA A 318 -2.03 1.43 5.35
C ALA A 318 -1.86 -0.07 5.58
N VAL A 319 -0.96 -0.49 6.47
CA VAL A 319 -0.74 -1.92 6.76
C VAL A 319 -1.99 -2.57 7.34
N HIS A 320 -2.75 -1.90 8.22
CA HIS A 320 -4.02 -2.44 8.70
C HIS A 320 -5.03 -2.63 7.56
N ASN A 321 -5.21 -1.64 6.68
CA ASN A 321 -6.13 -1.75 5.56
C ASN A 321 -5.70 -2.81 4.53
N TYR A 322 -4.43 -2.82 4.11
CA TYR A 322 -3.86 -3.84 3.23
C TYR A 322 -4.08 -5.26 3.75
N ARG A 323 -3.76 -5.50 5.04
CA ARG A 323 -3.93 -6.82 5.66
C ARG A 323 -5.40 -7.22 5.74
N ARG A 324 -6.31 -6.30 6.07
CA ARG A 324 -7.76 -6.51 6.08
C ARG A 324 -8.34 -6.77 4.69
N SER A 325 -7.88 -6.06 3.66
CA SER A 325 -8.24 -6.29 2.25
C SER A 325 -7.82 -7.68 1.80
N SER A 326 -6.54 -8.02 2.01
CA SER A 326 -5.98 -9.34 1.68
C SER A 326 -6.75 -10.48 2.35
N LEU A 327 -7.15 -10.30 3.62
CA LEU A 327 -8.00 -11.24 4.34
C LEU A 327 -9.43 -11.32 3.77
N ALA A 328 -10.07 -10.16 3.53
CA ALA A 328 -11.43 -10.09 3.00
C ALA A 328 -11.57 -10.68 1.59
N LEU A 329 -10.51 -10.58 0.78
CA LEU A 329 -10.39 -11.19 -0.54
C LEU A 329 -9.96 -12.67 -0.52
N GLY A 330 -9.73 -13.26 0.66
CA GLY A 330 -9.38 -14.67 0.79
C GLY A 330 -7.94 -15.02 0.37
N ASN A 331 -7.01 -14.07 0.44
CA ASN A 331 -5.61 -14.24 0.04
C ASN A 331 -4.65 -14.62 1.19
N VAL A 332 -5.15 -14.70 2.43
CA VAL A 332 -4.36 -14.97 3.64
C VAL A 332 -4.48 -16.43 4.06
N ARG A 333 -3.35 -17.15 4.19
CA ARG A 333 -3.31 -18.56 4.63
C ARG A 333 -3.84 -18.72 6.07
N ASN A 334 -4.65 -19.75 6.32
CA ASN A 334 -5.24 -20.03 7.63
C ASN A 334 -4.39 -21.06 8.41
N GLY A 335 -3.41 -20.59 9.18
CA GLY A 335 -2.47 -21.44 9.91
C GLY A 335 -1.22 -21.81 9.09
N ALA A 336 -0.70 -23.00 9.41
CA ALA A 336 0.55 -23.53 8.88
C ALA A 336 0.54 -23.71 7.35
N GLU A 337 1.73 -23.91 6.79
CA GLU A 337 1.91 -24.18 5.37
C GLU A 337 1.16 -25.46 4.93
N GLY A 338 0.59 -25.44 3.72
CA GLY A 338 -0.28 -26.50 3.19
C GLY A 338 -1.76 -26.31 3.54
N ASN A 339 -2.13 -25.49 4.52
CA ASN A 339 -3.53 -25.15 4.78
C ASN A 339 -4.12 -24.26 3.69
N THR A 340 -5.45 -24.30 3.56
CA THR A 340 -6.24 -23.38 2.75
C THR A 340 -6.17 -21.94 3.28
N ASN A 341 -6.56 -20.98 2.44
CA ASN A 341 -6.74 -19.60 2.88
C ASN A 341 -7.96 -19.44 3.81
N CYS A 342 -7.95 -18.35 4.57
CA CYS A 342 -9.08 -17.87 5.35
C CYS A 342 -10.26 -17.57 4.38
N PRO A 343 -11.52 -17.79 4.80
CA PRO A 343 -12.67 -17.52 3.94
C PRO A 343 -12.82 -16.01 3.70
N MET A 344 -13.38 -15.63 2.56
CA MET A 344 -13.60 -14.23 2.19
C MET A 344 -14.59 -13.53 3.15
N ALA A 345 -14.49 -12.21 3.32
CA ALA A 345 -15.27 -11.44 4.28
C ALA A 345 -16.29 -10.50 3.61
N GLN A 346 -17.56 -10.60 4.03
CA GLN A 346 -18.65 -9.81 3.44
C GLN A 346 -18.74 -8.36 3.94
N ASN A 347 -18.15 -8.06 5.10
CA ASN A 347 -18.45 -6.87 5.90
C ASN A 347 -17.21 -6.19 6.53
N MET A 348 -16.02 -6.46 6.01
CA MET A 348 -14.76 -5.90 6.53
C MET A 348 -14.72 -4.38 6.31
N TYR A 349 -14.77 -3.55 7.35
CA TYR A 349 -14.63 -2.10 7.17
C TYR A 349 -13.19 -1.71 6.82
N GLN A 350 -13.04 -0.70 5.95
CA GLN A 350 -11.83 0.10 5.86
C GLN A 350 -11.65 0.85 7.19
N MET A 351 -10.44 0.81 7.75
CA MET A 351 -10.06 1.62 8.90
C MET A 351 -9.75 3.06 8.49
N VAL A 352 -10.09 4.01 9.36
CA VAL A 352 -9.59 5.39 9.36
C VAL A 352 -8.70 5.62 10.59
N TYR A 353 -7.76 6.57 10.50
CA TYR A 353 -6.88 6.89 11.61
C TYR A 353 -7.54 7.89 12.57
N ASP A 354 -7.51 7.63 13.87
CA ASP A 354 -8.16 8.46 14.91
C ASP A 354 -7.12 8.99 15.92
N LYS A 355 -6.95 10.33 15.95
CA LYS A 355 -5.96 10.99 16.82
C LYS A 355 -6.36 10.99 18.31
N SER A 356 -7.60 10.67 18.66
CA SER A 356 -8.00 10.42 20.07
C SER A 356 -7.58 9.03 20.52
N LEU A 357 -7.74 8.02 19.65
CA LEU A 357 -7.20 6.67 19.91
C LEU A 357 -5.67 6.67 19.99
N GLU A 358 -4.98 7.46 19.16
CA GLU A 358 -3.53 7.72 19.31
C GLU A 358 -3.20 8.28 20.70
N THR A 359 -3.99 9.24 21.19
CA THR A 359 -3.77 9.83 22.52
C THR A 359 -3.96 8.78 23.63
N GLU A 360 -4.99 7.91 23.54
CA GLU A 360 -5.18 6.77 24.44
C GLU A 360 -4.03 5.75 24.37
N ALA A 361 -3.46 5.52 23.18
CA ALA A 361 -2.39 4.56 22.95
C ALA A 361 -1.05 5.10 23.48
N GLN A 362 -0.72 6.34 23.15
CA GLN A 362 0.50 7.04 23.56
C GLN A 362 0.56 7.22 25.08
N ASN A 363 -0.57 7.58 25.71
CA ASN A 363 -0.66 7.67 27.18
C ASN A 363 -0.37 6.31 27.84
N TYR A 364 -0.84 5.19 27.25
CA TYR A 364 -0.53 3.87 27.79
C TYR A 364 0.91 3.43 27.50
N ALA A 365 1.43 3.64 26.30
CA ALA A 365 2.83 3.36 25.95
C ALA A 365 3.81 4.08 26.88
N ASN A 366 3.51 5.33 27.26
CA ASN A 366 4.29 6.14 28.21
C ASN A 366 4.29 5.59 29.65
N THR A 367 3.43 4.62 30.00
CA THR A 367 3.50 3.90 31.29
C THR A 367 4.52 2.75 31.28
N CYS A 368 5.14 2.46 30.13
CA CYS A 368 6.02 1.32 29.91
C CYS A 368 5.43 -0.03 30.37
N PRO A 369 4.28 -0.41 29.82
CA PRO A 369 3.56 -1.61 30.23
C PRO A 369 4.28 -2.89 29.79
N ALA A 370 4.12 -3.94 30.60
CA ALA A 370 4.63 -5.29 30.30
C ALA A 370 3.71 -6.13 29.38
N GLY A 371 2.67 -5.52 28.80
CA GLY A 371 1.67 -6.22 27.98
C GLY A 371 0.48 -5.34 27.62
N ASP A 372 -0.68 -5.97 27.42
CA ASP A 372 -1.95 -5.30 27.18
C ASP A 372 -2.59 -4.86 28.52
N SER A 373 -3.30 -3.73 28.52
CA SER A 373 -4.06 -3.20 29.65
C SER A 373 -5.36 -3.99 29.88
N ASP A 374 -5.83 -4.01 31.13
CA ASP A 374 -7.09 -4.65 31.48
C ASP A 374 -8.26 -4.03 30.71
N VAL A 375 -9.04 -4.88 30.05
CA VAL A 375 -10.20 -4.51 29.23
C VAL A 375 -11.25 -3.71 30.03
N SER A 376 -11.32 -3.86 31.36
CA SER A 376 -12.20 -3.08 32.24
C SER A 376 -11.85 -1.59 32.28
N THR A 377 -10.58 -1.23 32.05
CA THR A 377 -10.12 0.17 31.99
C THR A 377 -10.43 0.84 30.65
N ARG A 378 -10.86 0.05 29.65
CA ARG A 378 -11.06 0.47 28.25
C ARG A 378 -12.26 -0.27 27.60
N PRO A 379 -13.47 -0.23 28.20
CA PRO A 379 -14.59 -1.07 27.76
C PRO A 379 -15.00 -0.88 26.29
N ASN A 380 -14.72 0.28 25.70
CA ASN A 380 -15.08 0.61 24.32
C ASN A 380 -13.91 0.51 23.32
N SER A 381 -12.68 0.27 23.80
CA SER A 381 -11.43 0.41 23.03
C SER A 381 -10.61 -0.89 23.04
N GLY A 382 -10.33 -1.41 21.86
CA GLY A 382 -9.43 -2.55 21.65
C GLY A 382 -7.97 -2.16 21.85
N GLU A 383 -7.09 -3.15 21.85
CA GLU A 383 -5.67 -2.93 22.05
C GLU A 383 -4.83 -4.05 21.46
N ASN A 384 -3.71 -3.68 20.84
CA ASN A 384 -2.57 -4.54 20.66
C ASN A 384 -1.32 -3.82 21.20
N THR A 385 -0.65 -4.41 22.20
CA THR A 385 0.71 -4.03 22.61
C THR A 385 1.76 -4.94 21.95
N HIS A 386 2.92 -4.38 21.62
CA HIS A 386 4.17 -5.08 21.30
C HIS A 386 5.34 -4.43 22.07
N ILE A 387 6.36 -5.21 22.42
CA ILE A 387 7.54 -4.77 23.18
C ILE A 387 8.77 -5.30 22.47
N LEU A 388 9.74 -4.43 22.20
CA LEU A 388 11.02 -4.77 21.58
C LEU A 388 12.17 -4.51 22.55
N ASP A 389 13.11 -5.45 22.65
CA ASP A 389 14.35 -5.35 23.43
C ASP A 389 15.43 -4.48 22.74
N SER A 390 15.00 -3.28 22.33
CA SER A 390 15.87 -2.18 21.91
C SER A 390 15.18 -0.85 22.17
N GLY A 391 15.83 0.06 22.90
CA GLY A 391 15.42 1.47 23.00
C GLY A 391 16.11 2.38 21.97
N THR A 392 16.82 1.81 20.99
CA THR A 392 17.54 2.56 19.93
C THR A 392 17.05 2.23 18.52
N ILE A 393 16.22 1.20 18.33
CA ILE A 393 15.56 0.87 17.06
C ILE A 393 14.80 2.08 16.49
N PRO A 394 14.82 2.37 15.18
CA PRO A 394 13.99 3.42 14.59
C PRO A 394 12.49 3.18 14.87
N TYR A 395 11.71 4.26 15.01
CA TYR A 395 10.27 4.10 15.27
C TYR A 395 9.52 3.46 14.08
N MET A 396 9.98 3.67 12.85
CA MET A 396 9.43 3.00 11.66
C MET A 396 9.64 1.48 11.74
N ASP A 397 10.87 1.02 11.99
CA ASP A 397 11.20 -0.40 12.16
C ASP A 397 10.37 -1.03 13.30
N ALA A 398 10.21 -0.35 14.43
CA ALA A 398 9.39 -0.83 15.56
C ALA A 398 7.88 -0.85 15.26
N CYS A 399 7.37 0.11 14.48
CA CYS A 399 6.00 0.14 13.97
C CYS A 399 5.73 -1.09 13.07
N VAL A 400 6.62 -1.35 12.10
CA VAL A 400 6.51 -2.48 11.18
C VAL A 400 6.63 -3.82 11.94
N ALA A 401 7.61 -3.96 12.85
CA ALA A 401 7.80 -5.17 13.64
C ALA A 401 6.59 -5.49 14.55
N ALA A 402 5.95 -4.47 15.14
CA ALA A 402 4.72 -4.67 15.91
C ALA A 402 3.58 -5.21 15.06
N MET A 403 3.31 -4.60 13.89
CA MET A 403 2.27 -5.07 12.97
C MET A 403 2.57 -6.44 12.36
N GLN A 404 3.85 -6.76 12.12
CA GLN A 404 4.31 -8.10 11.76
C GLN A 404 3.95 -9.11 12.85
N ALA A 405 4.37 -8.85 14.10
CA ALA A 405 4.16 -9.76 15.21
C ALA A 405 2.67 -10.05 15.40
N TRP A 406 1.83 -9.01 15.45
CA TRP A 406 0.38 -9.13 15.61
C TRP A 406 -0.29 -9.88 14.46
N TRP A 407 0.04 -9.59 13.21
CA TRP A 407 -0.59 -10.27 12.07
C TRP A 407 -0.13 -11.72 11.93
N SER A 408 1.13 -12.02 12.27
CA SER A 408 1.73 -13.35 12.08
C SER A 408 1.08 -14.47 12.89
N GLU A 409 0.33 -14.16 13.94
CA GLU A 409 -0.38 -15.12 14.79
C GLU A 409 -1.31 -16.07 13.98
N ILE A 410 -1.89 -15.58 12.87
CA ILE A 410 -2.72 -16.41 11.96
C ILE A 410 -1.94 -17.57 11.33
N SER A 411 -0.61 -17.52 11.28
CA SER A 411 0.21 -18.58 10.66
C SER A 411 0.45 -19.78 11.59
N VAL A 412 0.07 -19.69 12.87
CA VAL A 412 0.40 -20.71 13.89
C VAL A 412 -0.64 -21.82 13.97
N GLN A 413 -1.93 -21.47 13.98
CA GLN A 413 -3.04 -22.43 14.11
C GLN A 413 -4.20 -22.07 13.18
N HIS A 414 -4.92 -23.07 12.68
CA HIS A 414 -6.09 -22.87 11.83
C HIS A 414 -7.30 -22.37 12.66
N ILE A 415 -7.88 -21.24 12.27
CA ILE A 415 -9.08 -20.66 12.88
C ILE A 415 -10.33 -21.15 12.13
N ASP A 416 -11.35 -21.59 12.85
CA ASP A 416 -12.70 -21.76 12.28
C ASP A 416 -13.47 -20.44 12.39
N PHE A 417 -13.52 -19.69 11.29
CA PHE A 417 -14.20 -18.38 11.22
C PHE A 417 -15.74 -18.49 11.28
N SER A 418 -16.30 -19.70 11.10
CA SER A 418 -17.73 -19.95 11.28
C SER A 418 -18.17 -19.98 12.76
N GLN A 419 -17.21 -19.87 13.69
CA GLN A 419 -17.43 -19.90 15.14
C GLN A 419 -17.31 -18.51 15.78
N PRO A 420 -18.04 -18.23 16.87
CA PRO A 420 -17.85 -17.02 17.65
C PRO A 420 -16.47 -16.99 18.30
N PHE A 421 -15.97 -15.79 18.59
CA PHE A 421 -14.62 -15.54 19.11
C PHE A 421 -14.31 -16.30 20.40
N SER A 422 -15.31 -16.65 21.22
CA SER A 422 -15.18 -17.55 22.38
C SER A 422 -14.62 -18.95 22.07
N ARG A 423 -14.56 -19.37 20.80
CA ARG A 423 -13.80 -20.57 20.38
C ARG A 423 -12.33 -20.26 20.09
N VAL A 424 -12.03 -19.06 19.62
CA VAL A 424 -10.69 -18.59 19.22
C VAL A 424 -9.90 -18.11 20.44
N SER A 425 -10.54 -17.39 21.37
CA SER A 425 -9.97 -17.01 22.68
C SER A 425 -9.67 -18.20 23.58
N ALA A 426 -10.31 -19.36 23.33
CA ALA A 426 -10.08 -20.62 24.05
C ALA A 426 -9.02 -21.53 23.40
N MET A 427 -8.35 -21.11 22.32
CA MET A 427 -7.30 -21.91 21.67
C MET A 427 -6.01 -21.93 22.51
N PRO A 428 -5.18 -23.00 22.46
CA PRO A 428 -3.94 -23.10 23.24
C PRO A 428 -2.92 -21.99 22.95
N VAL A 429 -2.96 -21.42 21.75
CA VAL A 429 -2.28 -20.17 21.37
C VAL A 429 -3.33 -19.32 20.65
N ALA A 430 -4.09 -18.53 21.42
CA ALA A 430 -5.16 -17.69 20.88
C ALA A 430 -4.56 -16.50 20.09
N PRO A 431 -4.87 -16.34 18.78
CA PRO A 431 -4.29 -15.30 17.93
C PRO A 431 -5.00 -13.94 18.11
N THR A 432 -5.03 -13.43 19.35
CA THR A 432 -5.91 -12.32 19.73
C THR A 432 -5.51 -10.97 19.13
N LYS A 433 -4.23 -10.77 18.78
CA LYS A 433 -3.74 -9.52 18.21
C LYS A 433 -4.01 -9.50 16.70
N PHE A 434 -3.88 -10.64 16.04
CA PHE A 434 -4.39 -10.85 14.68
C PHE A 434 -5.91 -10.60 14.63
N THR A 435 -6.71 -11.23 15.50
CA THR A 435 -8.17 -11.08 15.41
C THR A 435 -8.65 -9.65 15.64
N GLN A 436 -7.93 -8.84 16.43
CA GLN A 436 -8.25 -7.42 16.57
C GLN A 436 -7.92 -6.62 15.30
N MET A 437 -6.81 -6.91 14.61
CA MET A 437 -6.53 -6.29 13.30
C MET A 437 -7.56 -6.74 12.23
N ALA A 438 -7.96 -8.00 12.27
CA ALA A 438 -8.92 -8.63 11.37
C ALA A 438 -10.41 -8.34 11.69
N TRP A 439 -10.71 -7.63 12.79
CA TRP A 439 -12.09 -7.50 13.27
C TRP A 439 -12.93 -6.60 12.35
N ALA A 440 -13.88 -7.18 11.60
CA ALA A 440 -14.60 -6.47 10.54
C ALA A 440 -15.30 -5.20 11.03
N ALA A 441 -15.93 -5.24 12.20
CA ALA A 441 -16.65 -4.10 12.78
C ALA A 441 -15.74 -2.96 13.27
N THR A 442 -14.46 -3.23 13.54
CA THR A 442 -13.48 -2.20 13.95
C THR A 442 -13.08 -1.38 12.73
N TYR A 443 -13.30 -0.07 12.77
CA TYR A 443 -13.02 0.83 11.64
C TYR A 443 -12.19 2.07 12.02
N LYS A 444 -11.74 2.17 13.28
CA LYS A 444 -10.81 3.20 13.74
C LYS A 444 -9.58 2.56 14.38
N VAL A 445 -8.42 3.11 14.06
CA VAL A 445 -7.14 2.77 14.69
C VAL A 445 -6.38 4.03 15.07
N GLY A 446 -5.67 4.02 16.19
CA GLY A 446 -4.73 5.07 16.56
C GLY A 446 -3.64 4.49 17.46
N CYS A 447 -2.38 4.85 17.22
CA CYS A 447 -1.24 4.16 17.82
C CYS A 447 -0.27 5.14 18.48
N GLY A 448 0.52 4.65 19.43
CA GLY A 448 1.51 5.43 20.16
C GLY A 448 2.68 4.54 20.61
N MET A 449 3.84 5.16 20.81
CA MET A 449 5.11 4.46 21.00
C MET A 449 5.96 5.14 22.08
N SER A 450 6.71 4.39 22.88
CA SER A 450 7.57 4.99 23.92
C SER A 450 8.86 4.21 24.15
N ARG A 451 9.89 4.92 24.60
CA ARG A 451 11.17 4.31 25.04
C ARG A 451 11.09 3.98 26.51
N CYS A 452 11.47 2.76 26.85
CA CYS A 452 11.19 2.17 28.15
C CYS A 452 12.44 1.55 28.79
N ASN A 453 12.36 1.37 30.11
CA ASN A 453 13.40 0.76 30.92
C ASN A 453 14.79 1.39 30.67
N SER A 454 14.89 2.70 30.87
CA SER A 454 16.09 3.51 30.62
C SER A 454 16.66 3.37 29.19
N ASN A 455 15.77 3.40 28.20
CA ASN A 455 16.07 3.23 26.77
C ASN A 455 16.72 1.87 26.42
N THR A 456 16.36 0.81 27.15
CA THR A 456 16.66 -0.58 26.76
C THR A 456 15.56 -1.20 25.92
N GLN A 457 14.32 -0.72 26.01
CA GLN A 457 13.16 -1.24 25.28
C GLN A 457 12.40 -0.15 24.50
N THR A 458 11.60 -0.58 23.53
CA THR A 458 10.58 0.24 22.86
C THR A 458 9.23 -0.47 22.95
N VAL A 459 8.21 0.22 23.43
CA VAL A 459 6.83 -0.27 23.49
C VAL A 459 6.02 0.38 22.36
N VAL A 460 5.19 -0.42 21.70
CA VAL A 460 4.25 0.00 20.66
C VAL A 460 2.85 -0.41 21.09
N VAL A 461 1.90 0.53 21.08
CA VAL A 461 0.49 0.29 21.41
C VAL A 461 -0.36 0.80 20.26
N CYS A 462 -1.33 0.00 19.80
CA CYS A 462 -2.43 0.47 18.96
C CYS A 462 -3.77 0.29 19.70
N ARG A 463 -4.62 1.31 19.63
CA ARG A 463 -6.01 1.35 20.12
C ARG A 463 -6.97 1.20 18.95
N TYR A 464 -8.12 0.59 19.20
CA TYR A 464 -9.05 0.16 18.15
C TYR A 464 -10.51 0.46 18.51
N SER A 465 -11.29 1.05 17.61
CA SER A 465 -12.71 1.33 17.85
C SER A 465 -13.62 0.99 16.66
N PRO A 466 -14.84 0.47 16.89
CA PRO A 466 -15.27 -0.19 18.14
C PRO A 466 -14.36 -1.39 18.48
N ARG A 467 -14.26 -1.70 19.78
CA ARG A 467 -13.47 -2.82 20.32
C ARG A 467 -13.80 -4.15 19.62
N GLY A 468 -12.78 -4.88 19.19
CA GLY A 468 -12.91 -6.25 18.69
C GLY A 468 -12.89 -7.30 19.80
N ASN A 469 -12.61 -8.55 19.44
CA ASN A 469 -12.37 -9.65 20.37
C ASN A 469 -13.50 -9.85 21.41
N ILE A 470 -14.76 -9.75 20.95
CA ILE A 470 -15.94 -9.94 21.81
C ILE A 470 -16.41 -11.39 21.69
N ASP A 471 -16.35 -12.15 22.79
CA ASP A 471 -16.61 -13.60 22.85
C ASP A 471 -17.91 -14.08 22.18
N SER A 472 -18.96 -13.26 22.18
CA SER A 472 -20.27 -13.57 21.59
C SER A 472 -20.45 -13.10 20.13
N GLN A 473 -19.37 -12.67 19.47
CA GLN A 473 -19.35 -12.13 18.11
C GLN A 473 -18.34 -12.89 17.24
N TYR A 474 -18.43 -12.69 15.92
CA TYR A 474 -17.54 -13.29 14.93
C TYR A 474 -16.49 -12.27 14.49
N ILE A 475 -15.29 -12.73 14.13
CA ILE A 475 -14.18 -11.85 13.68
C ILE A 475 -14.62 -11.05 12.45
N TYR A 476 -15.27 -11.72 11.50
CA TYR A 476 -16.00 -11.13 10.39
C TYR A 476 -17.14 -12.06 9.97
N LYS A 477 -18.03 -11.58 9.08
CA LYS A 477 -19.04 -12.41 8.45
C LYS A 477 -18.44 -13.04 7.19
N ASP A 478 -18.13 -14.33 7.25
CA ASP A 478 -17.69 -15.09 6.08
C ASP A 478 -18.85 -15.38 5.09
N CYS A 479 -18.55 -16.06 3.99
CA CYS A 479 -19.54 -16.42 2.95
C CYS A 479 -19.49 -17.88 2.45
N GLY A 480 -18.54 -18.69 2.95
CA GLY A 480 -18.16 -19.96 2.31
C GLY A 480 -17.31 -19.77 1.04
N ASP A 481 -16.68 -20.88 0.61
CA ASP A 481 -15.89 -21.10 -0.61
C ASP A 481 -15.10 -19.92 -1.23
N VAL A 482 -13.77 -20.01 -1.12
CA VAL A 482 -12.81 -19.08 -1.74
C VAL A 482 -12.98 -19.05 -3.27
N GLY A 483 -13.34 -17.89 -3.81
CA GLY A 483 -13.34 -17.64 -5.26
C GLY A 483 -14.59 -16.98 -5.83
N ASP A 484 -15.66 -16.74 -5.05
CA ASP A 484 -16.78 -15.90 -5.52
C ASP A 484 -16.45 -14.41 -5.35
N SER A 485 -16.13 -13.73 -6.45
CA SER A 485 -15.83 -12.29 -6.47
C SER A 485 -17.00 -11.41 -6.03
N ARG A 486 -18.20 -11.97 -5.84
CA ARG A 486 -19.39 -11.28 -5.30
C ARG A 486 -19.49 -11.36 -3.77
N CYS A 487 -18.64 -12.15 -3.10
CA CYS A 487 -18.65 -12.28 -1.64
C CYS A 487 -18.02 -11.09 -0.92
N ALA A 488 -16.85 -10.64 -1.39
CA ALA A 488 -16.19 -9.49 -0.80
C ALA A 488 -17.13 -8.28 -0.89
N CYS A 489 -17.29 -7.55 0.20
CA CYS A 489 -18.26 -6.47 0.34
C CYS A 489 -19.76 -6.83 0.18
N ALA A 490 -20.17 -8.10 0.16
CA ALA A 490 -21.57 -8.51 -0.03
C ALA A 490 -22.58 -7.97 1.01
N SER A 491 -22.09 -7.43 2.14
CA SER A 491 -22.91 -6.77 3.17
C SER A 491 -22.72 -5.25 3.26
N CYS A 492 -21.91 -4.63 2.40
CA CYS A 492 -21.76 -3.18 2.32
C CYS A 492 -22.92 -2.55 1.52
N TRP A 493 -23.41 -1.38 1.92
CA TRP A 493 -24.52 -0.70 1.23
C TRP A 493 -24.02 0.17 0.06
N GLY A 494 -23.42 -0.48 -0.95
CA GLY A 494 -23.11 0.14 -2.24
C GLY A 494 -21.79 0.92 -2.35
N GLN A 495 -20.94 0.91 -1.32
CA GLN A 495 -19.58 1.44 -1.41
C GLN A 495 -18.56 0.39 -0.90
N CYS A 496 -17.61 0.08 -1.77
CA CYS A 496 -16.56 -0.92 -1.57
C CYS A 496 -15.31 -0.51 -2.36
N SER A 497 -14.13 -0.69 -1.78
CA SER A 497 -12.85 -0.69 -2.50
C SER A 497 -12.00 -1.85 -1.99
N GLU A 498 -11.37 -2.61 -2.89
CA GLU A 498 -10.40 -3.67 -2.53
C GLU A 498 -10.92 -4.71 -1.51
N GLY A 499 -12.23 -4.98 -1.52
CA GLY A 499 -12.89 -5.89 -0.57
C GLY A 499 -13.21 -5.29 0.81
N LEU A 500 -13.03 -3.99 1.00
CA LEU A 500 -13.36 -3.25 2.21
C LEU A 500 -14.62 -2.39 2.03
N CYS A 501 -15.57 -2.46 2.97
CA CYS A 501 -16.67 -1.51 3.09
C CYS A 501 -16.12 -0.13 3.51
N ASN A 502 -16.71 0.96 2.97
CA ASN A 502 -16.44 2.30 3.50
C ASN A 502 -16.79 2.38 5.01
N ALA A 503 -15.93 3.08 5.77
CA ALA A 503 -16.13 3.33 7.19
C ALA A 503 -17.46 4.06 7.46
N PRO A 504 -18.19 3.75 8.56
CA PRO A 504 -19.34 4.53 8.98
C PRO A 504 -19.00 6.00 9.22
N SER A 505 -19.82 6.91 8.69
CA SER A 505 -19.74 8.34 8.97
C SER A 505 -19.92 8.60 10.47
N SER A 506 -18.95 9.30 11.07
CA SER A 506 -18.91 9.64 12.49
C SER A 506 -19.82 10.81 12.88
#